data_AF-A0A061HX74-F1
#
_entry.id   AF-A0A061HX74-F1
#
_cell.length_a   1.000
_cell.length_b   1.000
_cell.length_c   1.000
_cell.angle_alpha   90.00
_cell.angle_beta   90.00
_cell.angle_gamma   90.00
#
_symmetry.space_group_name_H-M   'P 1'
#
loop_
_entity.id
_entity.type
_entity.pdbx_description
1 polymer ?
#
loop_
_entity_poly.entity_id
_entity_poly.type
_entity_poly.pdbx_seq_one_letter_code
_entity_poly.pdbx_strand_id
1 'polypeptide(L)'
;HRMNSAEGRKKALATCSSHMTVVILFYGAAVYTYMFPASFHTPEKDMVVSVFYTILTPLLNPLIYSLRNKNVTEALKKLLGVRTLFQETVK
;
A
#
# COMPACT_ATOMS: atom_id res chain seq x y z
N HIS A 1 -5.27 28.65 -8.34
CA HIS A 1 -6.38 27.98 -9.04
C HIS A 1 -6.79 26.74 -8.23
N ARG A 2 -7.84 26.82 -7.38
CA ARG A 2 -8.29 25.68 -6.57
C ARG A 2 -9.28 24.84 -7.37
N MET A 3 -8.91 23.61 -7.69
CA MET A 3 -9.86 22.64 -8.23
C MET A 3 -10.85 22.25 -7.12
N ASN A 4 -12.05 22.83 -7.19
CA ASN A 4 -13.13 22.59 -6.24
C ASN A 4 -14.08 21.47 -6.67
N SER A 5 -13.97 20.96 -7.90
CA SER A 5 -14.76 19.81 -8.37
C SER A 5 -14.05 18.49 -8.06
N ALA A 6 -14.80 17.53 -7.54
CA ALA A 6 -14.32 16.16 -7.28
C ALA A 6 -13.74 15.52 -8.57
N GLU A 7 -14.40 15.73 -9.71
CA GLU A 7 -13.96 15.26 -11.02
C GLU A 7 -12.58 15.86 -11.41
N GLY A 8 -12.39 17.16 -11.14
CA GLY A 8 -11.15 17.86 -11.46
C GLY A 8 -9.98 17.38 -10.60
N ARG A 9 -10.23 17.11 -9.30
CA ARG A 9 -9.24 16.52 -8.40
C ARG A 9 -8.86 15.12 -8.85
N LYS A 10 -9.84 14.30 -9.20
CA LYS A 10 -9.60 12.94 -9.67
C LYS A 10 -8.73 12.92 -10.94
N LYS A 11 -9.04 13.76 -11.92
CA LYS A 11 -8.25 13.85 -13.16
C LYS A 11 -6.80 14.27 -12.92
N ALA A 12 -6.58 15.22 -12.00
CA ALA A 12 -5.24 15.65 -11.62
C ALA A 12 -4.48 14.55 -10.85
N LEU A 13 -5.16 13.84 -9.95
CA LEU A 13 -4.57 12.70 -9.24
C LEU A 13 -4.23 11.56 -10.18
N ALA A 14 -5.08 11.25 -11.17
CA ALA A 14 -4.80 10.22 -12.17
C ALA A 14 -3.57 10.54 -13.02
N THR A 15 -3.36 11.83 -13.33
CA THR A 15 -2.15 12.27 -14.04
C THR A 15 -0.93 12.23 -13.12
N CYS A 16 -1.04 12.75 -11.89
CA CYS A 16 0.06 12.74 -10.93
C CYS A 16 0.47 11.32 -10.52
N SER A 17 -0.49 10.42 -10.31
CA SER A 17 -0.23 9.04 -9.91
C SER A 17 0.47 8.25 -11.01
N SER A 18 0.15 8.48 -12.29
CA SER A 18 0.90 7.89 -13.39
C SER A 18 2.36 8.39 -13.41
N HIS A 19 2.59 9.70 -13.21
CA HIS A 19 3.94 10.25 -13.07
C HIS A 19 4.68 9.65 -11.87
N MET A 20 4.05 9.57 -10.69
CA MET A 20 4.66 8.97 -9.50
C MET A 20 4.98 7.49 -9.72
N THR A 21 4.12 6.76 -10.42
CA THR A 21 4.35 5.34 -10.75
C THR A 21 5.61 5.17 -11.59
N VAL A 22 5.78 6.00 -12.63
CA VAL A 22 7.00 6.00 -13.46
C VAL A 22 8.22 6.36 -12.60
N VAL A 23 8.16 7.41 -11.79
CA VAL A 23 9.28 7.79 -10.91
C VAL A 23 9.66 6.66 -9.95
N ILE A 24 8.68 5.99 -9.34
CA ILE A 24 8.91 4.86 -8.44
C ILE A 24 9.50 3.66 -9.19
N LEU A 25 9.04 3.34 -10.41
CA LEU A 25 9.60 2.22 -11.17
C LEU A 25 11.04 2.46 -11.63
N PHE A 26 11.35 3.69 -12.07
CA PHE A 26 12.68 4.02 -12.58
C PHE A 26 13.70 4.31 -11.46
N TYR A 27 13.28 4.99 -10.39
CA TYR A 27 14.19 5.44 -9.33
C TYR A 27 13.92 4.76 -7.99
N GLY A 28 12.86 3.98 -7.82
CA GLY A 28 12.46 3.42 -6.53
C GLY A 28 13.52 2.54 -5.89
N ALA A 29 14.25 1.75 -6.66
CA ALA A 29 15.38 0.96 -6.14
C ALA A 29 16.52 1.86 -5.62
N ALA A 30 16.89 2.89 -6.40
CA ALA A 30 17.91 3.85 -6.00
C ALA A 30 17.47 4.68 -4.78
N VAL A 31 16.22 5.14 -4.76
CA VAL A 31 15.61 5.85 -3.63
C VAL A 31 15.53 4.93 -2.41
N TYR A 32 15.16 3.67 -2.56
CA TYR A 32 15.13 2.70 -1.46
C TYR A 32 16.54 2.46 -0.91
N THR A 33 17.53 2.23 -1.74
CA THR A 33 18.92 2.03 -1.28
C THR A 33 19.55 3.32 -0.73
N TYR A 34 19.11 4.50 -1.15
CA TYR A 34 19.68 5.78 -0.70
C TYR A 34 18.96 6.38 0.52
N MET A 35 17.63 6.20 0.63
CA MET A 35 16.83 6.62 1.79
C MET A 35 16.76 5.53 2.86
N PHE A 36 16.89 4.26 2.47
CA PHE A 36 16.98 3.07 3.32
C PHE A 36 18.29 2.31 3.08
N PRO A 37 19.48 2.97 3.15
CA PRO A 37 20.76 2.33 3.00
C PRO A 37 20.94 1.21 4.00
N ALA A 38 21.85 0.29 3.70
CA ALA A 38 22.27 -0.75 4.64
C ALA A 38 22.79 -0.17 5.97
N SER A 39 23.06 1.14 6.08
CA SER A 39 23.32 1.81 7.36
C SER A 39 22.10 1.86 8.31
N PHE A 40 20.90 1.45 7.87
CA PHE A 40 19.75 1.18 8.72
C PHE A 40 19.82 -0.19 9.42
N HIS A 41 20.87 -0.99 9.17
CA HIS A 41 21.22 -2.19 9.96
C HIS A 41 21.75 -1.76 11.33
N THR A 42 20.86 -1.22 12.15
CA THR A 42 21.09 -1.18 13.59
C THR A 42 20.46 -2.44 14.19
N PRO A 43 21.05 -3.02 15.25
CA PRO A 43 20.52 -4.23 15.89
C PRO A 43 19.02 -4.13 16.24
N GLU A 44 18.54 -2.94 16.62
CA GLU A 44 17.12 -2.68 16.90
C GLU A 44 16.23 -2.81 15.64
N LYS A 45 16.65 -2.27 14.49
CA LYS A 45 15.85 -2.29 13.25
C LYS A 45 15.84 -3.69 12.65
N ASP A 46 16.96 -4.39 12.66
CA ASP A 46 17.07 -5.77 12.19
C ASP A 46 16.26 -6.72 13.08
N MET A 47 16.22 -6.46 14.39
CA MET A 47 15.34 -7.17 15.33
C MET A 47 13.87 -6.92 14.99
N VAL A 48 13.45 -5.67 14.75
CA VAL A 48 12.08 -5.35 14.38
C VAL A 48 11.70 -6.05 13.07
N VAL A 49 12.56 -5.99 12.05
CA VAL A 49 12.36 -6.65 10.75
C VAL A 49 12.28 -8.17 10.91
N SER A 50 13.18 -8.77 11.68
CA SER A 50 13.21 -10.20 11.98
C SER A 50 11.95 -10.66 12.72
N VAL A 51 11.58 -9.98 13.81
CA VAL A 51 10.36 -10.27 14.58
C VAL A 51 9.13 -10.12 13.68
N PHE A 52 9.09 -9.08 12.84
CA PHE A 52 8.00 -8.87 11.90
C PHE A 52 7.89 -10.05 10.93
N TYR A 53 8.96 -10.45 10.23
CA TYR A 53 8.91 -11.58 9.30
C TYR A 53 8.65 -12.93 9.99
N THR A 54 9.08 -13.09 11.24
CA THR A 54 8.84 -14.30 12.06
C THR A 54 7.39 -14.42 12.49
N ILE A 55 6.70 -13.30 12.72
CA ILE A 55 5.28 -13.26 13.07
C ILE A 55 4.41 -13.26 11.80
N LEU A 56 4.82 -12.53 10.77
CA LEU A 56 4.05 -12.38 9.53
C LEU A 56 3.87 -13.73 8.85
N THR A 57 4.95 -14.49 8.69
CA THR A 57 4.95 -15.79 7.99
C THR A 57 3.93 -16.79 8.55
N PRO A 58 3.87 -17.10 9.85
CA PRO A 58 2.88 -18.02 10.40
C PRO A 58 1.47 -17.42 10.43
N LEU A 59 1.31 -16.09 10.50
CA LEU A 59 0.00 -15.44 10.46
C LEU A 59 -0.58 -15.31 9.05
N LEU A 60 0.27 -15.27 8.02
CA LEU A 60 -0.17 -15.23 6.63
C LEU A 60 -1.00 -16.47 6.28
N ASN A 61 -0.66 -17.65 6.80
CA ASN A 61 -1.45 -18.86 6.57
C ASN A 61 -2.91 -18.70 7.06
N PRO A 62 -3.19 -18.44 8.35
CA PRO A 62 -4.53 -18.13 8.84
C PRO A 62 -5.22 -17.00 8.09
N LEU A 63 -4.50 -15.92 7.77
CA LEU A 63 -5.07 -14.79 7.03
C LEU A 63 -5.49 -15.19 5.62
N ILE A 64 -4.67 -15.94 4.87
CA ILE A 64 -5.02 -16.42 3.53
C ILE A 64 -6.26 -17.32 3.60
N TYR A 65 -6.36 -18.19 4.61
CA TYR A 65 -7.54 -19.04 4.78
C TYR A 65 -8.78 -18.26 5.24
N SER A 66 -8.64 -17.29 6.14
CA SER A 66 -9.73 -16.41 6.55
C SER A 66 -10.21 -15.55 5.39
N LEU A 67 -9.32 -14.98 4.59
CA LEU A 67 -9.68 -14.20 3.40
C LEU A 67 -10.30 -15.06 2.30
N ARG A 68 -9.94 -16.35 2.21
CA ARG A 68 -10.64 -17.28 1.31
C ARG A 68 -12.09 -17.52 1.72
N ASN A 69 -12.44 -17.30 3.00
CA ASN A 69 -13.83 -17.34 3.43
C ASN A 69 -14.59 -16.11 2.88
N LYS A 70 -15.59 -16.36 2.03
CA LYS A 70 -16.40 -15.31 1.41
C LYS A 70 -17.06 -14.39 2.44
N ASN A 71 -17.46 -14.93 3.59
CA ASN A 71 -18.07 -14.16 4.67
C ASN A 71 -17.10 -13.14 5.30
N VAL A 72 -15.84 -13.54 5.51
CA VAL A 72 -14.81 -12.67 6.08
C VAL A 72 -14.35 -11.65 5.04
N THR A 73 -14.19 -12.05 3.78
CA THR A 73 -13.86 -11.11 2.71
C THR A 73 -14.96 -10.07 2.48
N GLU A 74 -16.23 -10.45 2.53
CA GLU A 74 -17.34 -9.50 2.42
C GLU A 74 -17.44 -8.58 3.65
N ALA A 75 -17.20 -9.10 4.86
CA ALA A 75 -17.10 -8.28 6.07
C ALA A 75 -15.92 -7.29 6.00
N LEU A 76 -14.77 -7.74 5.51
CA LEU A 76 -13.57 -6.93 5.35
C LEU A 76 -13.76 -5.85 4.27
N LYS A 77 -14.41 -6.16 3.13
CA LYS A 77 -14.77 -5.17 2.11
C LYS A 77 -15.71 -4.09 2.65
N LYS A 78 -16.65 -4.46 3.53
CA LYS A 78 -17.54 -3.51 4.23
C LYS A 78 -16.75 -2.64 5.22
N LEU A 79 -15.85 -3.24 5.99
CA LEU A 79 -15.02 -2.54 6.99
C LEU A 79 -14.01 -1.57 6.35
N LEU A 80 -13.33 -2.02 5.30
CA LEU A 80 -12.36 -1.21 4.55
C LEU A 80 -13.02 -0.16 3.64
N GLY A 81 -14.36 -0.08 3.63
CA GLY A 81 -15.08 0.89 2.81
C GLY A 81 -14.72 0.81 1.33
N VAL A 82 -14.45 -0.40 0.80
CA VAL A 82 -13.97 -0.59 -0.58
C VAL A 82 -14.98 -0.09 -1.62
N ARG A 83 -16.26 0.07 -1.24
CA ARG A 83 -17.24 0.80 -2.07
C ARG A 83 -16.87 2.27 -2.30
N THR A 84 -16.20 2.92 -1.35
CA THR A 84 -15.78 4.32 -1.44
C THR A 84 -14.45 4.47 -2.18
N LEU A 85 -13.48 3.59 -1.91
CA LEU A 85 -12.15 3.63 -2.57
C LEU A 85 -12.19 3.21 -4.05
N PHE A 86 -13.04 2.24 -4.43
CA PHE A 86 -13.18 1.84 -5.83
C PHE A 86 -13.98 2.86 -6.66
N GLN A 87 -14.94 3.58 -6.06
CA GLN A 87 -15.67 4.68 -6.71
C GLN A 87 -14.72 5.83 -7.11
N GLU A 88 -13.76 6.19 -6.26
CA GLU A 88 -12.76 7.23 -6.57
C GLU A 88 -11.77 6.79 -7.67
N THR A 89 -11.52 5.49 -7.88
CA THR A 89 -10.64 5.01 -8.97
C THR A 89 -11.39 4.81 -10.31
N VAL A 90 -12.73 4.69 -10.33
CA VAL A 90 -13.53 4.45 -11.57
C VAL A 90 -14.50 5.57 -12.01
N LYS A 91 -14.66 6.67 -11.28
CA LYS A 91 -15.25 7.92 -11.82
C LYS A 91 -14.29 8.80 -12.68
#